data_AF-A0AAW8FFE0-F1
#
_entry.id   AF-A0AAW8FFE0-F1
#
_cell.length_a   1.000
_cell.length_b   1.000
_cell.length_c   1.000
_cell.angle_alpha   90.00
_cell.angle_beta   90.00
_cell.angle_gamma   90.00
#
_symmetry.space_group_name_H-M   'P 1'
#
loop_
_entity.id
_entity.type
_entity.pdbx_description
1 polymer ?
#
loop_
_entity_poly.entity_id
_entity_poly.type
_entity_poly.pdbx_seq_one_letter_code
_entity_poly.pdbx_strand_id
1 'polypeptide(L)'
;MSRKPVHLAVYDTYADWETGHATAYLARAGYEIRTVGLSREPVNSVGGLRVQPACALDDVRPSESSLLILPGADLWTETSAADAAGGDDLAPFARKAREFLDAGVPVAAICGATAGLAREGLLDDRNHTSAVSFYLAATGYGGGERYVDADAVTDRGLITAGPTEPVAFAREIFRLLGVYDGEVLERLVPAVPRLRRRGVRRAGEGAGVRVSRERQDLLSRSALGAFRLNGQFLTVAEELAGPAGLTAAWWQVLGAVLGQPLPVAGIAREMGITRQSVQRIADLLVERGLAEYRPNPAHRRAKLLAPTEEGMAAVRRIGPGHAAFADRLAEAFGESELAEAVGMLERLSKVLDQISTGDGRT
;
A
#
# COMPACT_ATOMS: atom_id res chain seq x y z
N MET A 1 -27.21 -21.14 -16.32
CA MET A 1 -27.36 -20.53 -14.98
C MET A 1 -26.40 -19.36 -14.90
N SER A 2 -26.85 -18.18 -14.49
CA SER A 2 -25.94 -17.05 -14.24
C SER A 2 -24.96 -17.42 -13.13
N ARG A 3 -23.72 -16.96 -13.22
CA ARG A 3 -22.73 -17.13 -12.15
C ARG A 3 -23.21 -16.39 -10.91
N LYS A 4 -22.92 -16.92 -9.72
CA LYS A 4 -23.15 -16.20 -8.46
C LYS A 4 -22.28 -14.92 -8.44
N PRO A 5 -22.73 -13.83 -7.81
CA PRO A 5 -21.94 -12.62 -7.68
C PRO A 5 -20.64 -12.84 -6.91
N VAL A 6 -19.67 -11.97 -7.17
CA VAL A 6 -18.51 -11.76 -6.28
C VAL A 6 -18.85 -10.59 -5.38
N HIS A 7 -18.77 -10.82 -4.07
CA HIS A 7 -19.04 -9.79 -3.08
C HIS A 7 -17.73 -9.04 -2.77
N LEU A 8 -17.75 -7.72 -2.95
CA LEU A 8 -16.65 -6.82 -2.64
C LEU A 8 -17.00 -6.02 -1.39
N ALA A 9 -16.25 -6.21 -0.30
CA ALA A 9 -16.42 -5.37 0.87
C ALA A 9 -15.97 -3.93 0.58
N VAL A 10 -16.78 -2.96 1.00
CA VAL A 10 -16.50 -1.53 0.95
C VAL A 10 -16.81 -0.91 2.31
N TYR A 11 -15.91 -0.08 2.81
CA TYR A 11 -15.99 0.63 4.10
C TYR A 11 -15.17 1.90 4.01
N ASP A 12 -15.37 2.85 4.91
CA ASP A 12 -14.56 4.07 4.90
C ASP A 12 -13.07 3.72 4.92
N THR A 13 -12.29 4.49 4.15
CA THR A 13 -10.84 4.30 3.95
C THR A 13 -10.44 3.03 3.22
N TYR A 14 -11.35 2.31 2.53
CA TYR A 14 -10.90 1.18 1.70
C TYR A 14 -9.96 1.65 0.58
N ALA A 15 -8.90 0.86 0.31
CA ALA A 15 -7.86 1.20 -0.66
C ALA A 15 -8.29 0.89 -2.11
N ASP A 16 -8.45 1.94 -2.93
CA ASP A 16 -8.97 1.85 -4.30
C ASP A 16 -8.14 0.95 -5.22
N TRP A 17 -6.81 1.04 -5.11
CA TRP A 17 -5.89 0.36 -6.02
C TRP A 17 -5.85 -1.16 -5.82
N GLU A 18 -6.30 -1.64 -4.67
CA GLU A 18 -6.10 -3.03 -4.26
C GLU A 18 -7.01 -4.01 -4.99
N THR A 19 -8.19 -3.56 -5.42
CA THR A 19 -9.23 -4.44 -5.96
C THR A 19 -9.52 -4.20 -7.45
N GLY A 20 -9.10 -3.05 -8.00
CA GLY A 20 -9.44 -2.64 -9.36
C GLY A 20 -9.07 -3.66 -10.45
N HIS A 21 -7.90 -4.31 -10.35
CA HIS A 21 -7.52 -5.37 -11.28
C HIS A 21 -8.48 -6.57 -11.19
N ALA A 22 -8.75 -7.06 -9.98
CA ALA A 22 -9.63 -8.21 -9.77
C ALA A 22 -11.05 -7.92 -10.27
N THR A 23 -11.67 -6.84 -9.80
CA THR A 23 -13.08 -6.53 -10.06
C THR A 23 -13.35 -6.24 -11.53
N ALA A 24 -12.50 -5.46 -12.20
CA ALA A 24 -12.69 -5.11 -13.61
C ALA A 24 -12.60 -6.33 -14.54
N TYR A 25 -11.62 -7.22 -14.32
CA TYR A 25 -11.47 -8.43 -15.14
C TYR A 25 -12.53 -9.48 -14.84
N LEU A 26 -12.97 -9.63 -13.59
CA LEU A 26 -14.09 -10.50 -13.22
C LEU A 26 -15.40 -10.03 -13.87
N ALA A 27 -15.67 -8.72 -13.85
CA ALA A 27 -16.83 -8.14 -14.51
C ALA A 27 -16.82 -8.40 -16.02
N ARG A 28 -15.68 -8.22 -16.68
CA ARG A 28 -15.50 -8.55 -18.11
C ARG A 28 -15.69 -10.03 -18.41
N ALA A 29 -15.40 -10.91 -17.45
CA ALA A 29 -15.62 -12.34 -17.56
C ALA A 29 -17.04 -12.78 -17.13
N GLY A 30 -17.96 -11.83 -16.93
CA GLY A 30 -19.38 -12.09 -16.68
C GLY A 30 -19.75 -12.37 -15.22
N TYR A 31 -18.88 -12.05 -14.26
CA TYR A 31 -19.28 -12.00 -12.85
C TYR A 31 -19.95 -10.67 -12.53
N GLU A 32 -21.06 -10.72 -11.79
CA GLU A 32 -21.60 -9.53 -11.13
C GLU A 32 -20.69 -9.18 -9.94
N ILE A 33 -20.23 -7.94 -9.84
CA ILE A 33 -19.53 -7.42 -8.66
C ILE A 33 -20.56 -6.71 -7.78
N ARG A 34 -20.81 -7.23 -6.58
CA ARG A 34 -21.79 -6.69 -5.65
C ARG A 34 -21.08 -6.12 -4.43
N THR A 35 -21.21 -4.80 -4.22
CA THR A 35 -20.59 -4.11 -3.09
C THR A 35 -21.34 -4.37 -1.79
N VAL A 36 -20.59 -4.60 -0.70
CA VAL A 36 -21.12 -4.93 0.62
C VAL A 36 -20.53 -3.99 1.65
N GLY A 37 -21.38 -3.25 2.36
CA GLY A 37 -20.99 -2.39 3.48
C GLY A 37 -21.44 -2.97 4.81
N LEU A 38 -21.01 -2.39 5.93
CA LEU A 38 -21.63 -2.68 7.25
C LEU A 38 -23.13 -2.41 7.21
N SER A 39 -23.52 -1.35 6.51
CA SER A 39 -24.90 -1.00 6.16
C SER A 39 -24.99 -0.63 4.67
N ARG A 40 -26.12 -0.06 4.23
CA ARG A 40 -26.29 0.50 2.88
C ARG A 40 -25.95 1.99 2.80
N GLU A 41 -25.47 2.57 3.90
CA GLU A 41 -25.02 3.95 3.90
C GLU A 41 -23.76 4.12 3.02
N PRO A 42 -23.63 5.25 2.30
CA PRO A 42 -22.45 5.50 1.49
C PRO A 42 -21.17 5.58 2.31
N VAL A 43 -20.09 5.01 1.77
CA VAL A 43 -18.74 5.02 2.35
C VAL A 43 -17.77 5.72 1.39
N ASN A 44 -16.62 6.17 1.90
CA ASN A 44 -15.60 6.87 1.11
C ASN A 44 -14.31 6.05 1.05
N SER A 45 -13.79 5.82 -0.16
CA SER A 45 -12.46 5.22 -0.34
C SER A 45 -11.33 6.19 0.05
N VAL A 46 -10.09 5.69 0.13
CA VAL A 46 -8.89 6.55 0.30
C VAL A 46 -8.76 7.58 -0.81
N GLY A 47 -9.12 7.22 -2.05
CA GLY A 47 -9.13 8.11 -3.20
C GLY A 47 -10.30 9.10 -3.24
N GLY A 48 -11.19 9.09 -2.24
CA GLY A 48 -12.32 10.01 -2.14
C GLY A 48 -13.55 9.61 -2.96
N LEU A 49 -13.62 8.36 -3.44
CA LEU A 49 -14.81 7.87 -4.14
C LEU A 49 -15.91 7.56 -3.12
N ARG A 50 -17.05 8.25 -3.26
CA ARG A 50 -18.25 7.96 -2.48
C ARG A 50 -19.01 6.80 -3.12
N VAL A 51 -19.02 5.64 -2.46
CA VAL A 51 -19.64 4.40 -2.94
C VAL A 51 -20.84 4.07 -2.07
N GLN A 52 -22.01 3.86 -2.70
CA GLN A 52 -23.17 3.29 -2.02
C GLN A 52 -23.10 1.75 -2.10
N PRO A 53 -23.05 1.02 -0.96
CA PRO A 53 -23.07 -0.43 -0.97
C PRO A 53 -24.39 -0.98 -1.54
N ALA A 54 -24.31 -2.02 -2.37
CA ALA A 54 -25.48 -2.67 -2.95
C ALA A 54 -26.30 -3.44 -1.89
N CYS A 55 -25.63 -3.99 -0.87
CA CYS A 55 -26.29 -4.62 0.28
C CYS A 55 -25.49 -4.42 1.57
N ALA A 56 -26.16 -4.68 2.70
CA ALA A 56 -25.52 -4.71 4.01
C ALA A 56 -24.90 -6.10 4.27
N LEU A 57 -23.88 -6.15 5.11
CA LEU A 57 -23.14 -7.37 5.44
C LEU A 57 -24.04 -8.48 6.02
N ASP A 58 -25.03 -8.09 6.83
CA ASP A 58 -25.99 -9.00 7.44
C ASP A 58 -26.96 -9.65 6.43
N ASP A 59 -27.12 -9.05 5.25
CA ASP A 59 -27.94 -9.60 4.16
C ASP A 59 -27.16 -10.65 3.35
N VAL A 60 -25.83 -10.69 3.44
CA VAL A 60 -24.99 -11.56 2.60
C VAL A 60 -25.00 -12.99 3.13
N ARG A 61 -25.22 -13.95 2.22
CA ARG A 61 -25.14 -15.40 2.50
C ARG A 61 -24.00 -16.02 1.68
N PRO A 62 -23.09 -16.81 2.29
CA PRO A 62 -22.02 -17.49 1.55
C PRO A 62 -22.53 -18.29 0.35
N SER A 63 -23.63 -19.01 0.53
CA SER A 63 -24.26 -19.85 -0.51
C SER A 63 -24.66 -19.10 -1.78
N GLU A 64 -24.77 -17.77 -1.72
CA GLU A 64 -25.13 -16.90 -2.84
C GLU A 64 -23.92 -16.21 -3.47
N SER A 65 -22.70 -16.50 -3.01
CA SER A 65 -21.48 -15.87 -3.49
C SER A 65 -20.56 -16.85 -4.22
N SER A 66 -19.80 -16.32 -5.17
CA SER A 66 -18.63 -17.00 -5.75
C SER A 66 -17.34 -16.71 -4.98
N LEU A 67 -17.22 -15.55 -4.34
CA LEU A 67 -16.02 -15.08 -3.64
C LEU A 67 -16.38 -13.87 -2.76
N LEU A 68 -15.76 -13.73 -1.59
CA LEU A 68 -15.71 -12.48 -0.82
C LEU A 68 -14.33 -11.83 -0.97
N ILE A 69 -14.28 -10.55 -1.32
CA ILE A 69 -13.05 -9.75 -1.42
C ILE A 69 -13.01 -8.74 -0.28
N LEU A 70 -11.91 -8.71 0.48
CA LEU A 70 -11.64 -7.79 1.59
C LEU A 70 -10.41 -6.92 1.27
N PRO A 71 -10.58 -5.63 0.90
CA PRO A 71 -9.46 -4.71 0.72
C PRO A 71 -8.78 -4.30 2.05
N GLY A 72 -7.65 -3.62 1.97
CA GLY A 72 -7.09 -2.86 3.07
C GLY A 72 -7.89 -1.59 3.35
N ALA A 73 -7.74 -1.08 4.56
CA ALA A 73 -8.28 0.17 5.09
C ALA A 73 -7.53 0.54 6.38
N ASP A 74 -7.60 1.81 6.75
CA ASP A 74 -7.00 2.32 7.99
C ASP A 74 -7.68 1.70 9.23
N LEU A 75 -9.00 1.49 9.13
CA LEU A 75 -9.86 0.94 10.18
C LEU A 75 -9.47 -0.48 10.65
N TRP A 76 -8.70 -1.25 9.87
CA TRP A 76 -8.21 -2.56 10.32
C TRP A 76 -7.13 -2.48 11.41
N THR A 77 -6.55 -1.30 11.64
CA THR A 77 -5.40 -1.12 12.55
C THR A 77 -5.71 -0.29 13.80
N GLU A 78 -6.84 0.40 13.83
CA GLU A 78 -7.28 1.19 14.98
C GLU A 78 -7.84 0.27 16.06
N THR A 79 -6.95 -0.16 16.97
CA THR A 79 -7.35 -0.57 18.31
C THR A 79 -6.71 0.41 19.28
N SER A 80 -7.23 1.65 19.36
CA SER A 80 -6.81 2.59 20.40
C SER A 80 -7.44 2.22 21.73
N ALA A 81 -6.60 2.09 22.75
CA ALA A 81 -6.96 1.73 24.13
C ALA A 81 -7.89 2.74 24.86
N ALA A 82 -8.45 3.73 24.17
CA ALA A 82 -9.39 4.71 24.74
C ALA A 82 -10.86 4.28 24.62
N ASP A 83 -11.18 3.31 23.77
CA ASP A 83 -12.56 2.91 23.51
C ASP A 83 -12.82 1.47 23.95
N ALA A 84 -12.90 1.26 25.27
CA ALA A 84 -13.53 0.06 25.84
C ALA A 84 -15.06 -0.01 25.56
N ALA A 85 -15.56 0.84 24.66
CA ALA A 85 -16.93 0.85 24.13
C ALA A 85 -17.00 0.97 22.58
N GLY A 86 -15.86 0.98 21.87
CA GLY A 86 -15.79 1.07 20.40
C GLY A 86 -14.91 -0.04 19.84
N GLY A 87 -15.53 -1.13 19.37
CA GLY A 87 -14.82 -2.29 18.85
C GLY A 87 -14.10 -2.03 17.53
N ASP A 88 -13.24 -2.97 17.14
CA ASP A 88 -12.70 -3.12 15.77
C ASP A 88 -13.85 -3.04 14.77
N ASP A 89 -14.02 -1.87 14.11
CA ASP A 89 -15.23 -1.52 13.34
C ASP A 89 -15.42 -2.47 12.14
N LEU A 90 -14.34 -3.13 11.71
CA LEU A 90 -14.36 -4.11 10.62
C LEU A 90 -14.32 -5.58 11.07
N ALA A 91 -14.31 -5.87 12.38
CA ALA A 91 -14.43 -7.23 12.90
C ALA A 91 -15.66 -8.00 12.37
N PRO A 92 -16.83 -7.37 12.09
CA PRO A 92 -17.93 -8.05 11.40
C PRO A 92 -17.52 -8.68 10.06
N PHE A 93 -16.65 -8.04 9.27
CA PHE A 93 -16.17 -8.59 8.00
C PHE A 93 -15.22 -9.78 8.20
N ALA A 94 -14.38 -9.76 9.23
CA ALA A 94 -13.54 -10.91 9.57
C ALA A 94 -14.38 -12.12 9.99
N ARG A 95 -15.43 -11.92 10.80
CA ARG A 95 -16.42 -12.97 11.12
C ARG A 95 -17.17 -13.46 9.89
N LYS A 96 -17.56 -12.56 8.98
CA LYS A 96 -18.19 -12.95 7.72
C LYS A 96 -17.25 -13.79 6.85
N ALA A 97 -15.94 -13.48 6.83
CA ALA A 97 -14.96 -14.30 6.13
C ALA A 97 -14.87 -15.72 6.71
N ARG A 98 -14.98 -15.90 8.03
CA ARG A 98 -15.10 -17.23 8.65
C ARG A 98 -16.33 -17.97 8.12
N GLU A 99 -17.51 -17.35 8.14
CA GLU A 99 -18.73 -17.96 7.61
C GLU A 99 -18.58 -18.40 6.14
N PHE A 100 -17.89 -17.61 5.33
CA PHE A 100 -17.61 -17.95 3.93
C PHE A 100 -16.71 -19.18 3.82
N LEU A 101 -15.58 -19.18 4.53
CA LEU A 101 -14.63 -20.29 4.51
C LEU A 101 -15.24 -21.58 5.07
N ASP A 102 -16.02 -21.51 6.14
CA ASP A 102 -16.72 -22.65 6.73
C ASP A 102 -17.77 -23.24 5.77
N ALA A 103 -18.39 -22.40 4.93
CA ALA A 103 -19.30 -22.82 3.86
C ALA A 103 -18.59 -23.31 2.58
N GLY A 104 -17.24 -23.35 2.56
CA GLY A 104 -16.44 -23.73 1.39
C GLY A 104 -16.43 -22.68 0.28
N VAL A 105 -16.82 -21.44 0.59
CA VAL A 105 -16.82 -20.32 -0.36
C VAL A 105 -15.53 -19.52 -0.19
N PRO A 106 -14.80 -19.25 -1.28
CA PRO A 106 -13.51 -18.58 -1.20
C PRO A 106 -13.58 -17.17 -0.59
N VAL A 107 -12.48 -16.77 0.05
CA VAL A 107 -12.24 -15.41 0.53
C VAL A 107 -10.90 -14.93 -0.02
N ALA A 108 -10.81 -13.66 -0.40
CA ALA A 108 -9.58 -13.02 -0.82
C ALA A 108 -9.37 -11.73 -0.01
N ALA A 109 -8.28 -11.65 0.76
CA ALA A 109 -7.94 -10.51 1.60
C ALA A 109 -6.57 -9.93 1.24
N ILE A 110 -6.43 -8.61 1.29
CA ILE A 110 -5.19 -7.92 0.94
C ILE A 110 -4.89 -6.82 1.97
N CYS A 111 -3.60 -6.51 2.18
CA CYS A 111 -3.17 -5.43 3.07
C CYS A 111 -3.74 -5.59 4.49
N GLY A 112 -4.38 -4.55 5.04
CA GLY A 112 -4.88 -4.52 6.41
C GLY A 112 -5.92 -5.57 6.75
N ALA A 113 -6.72 -6.02 5.76
CA ALA A 113 -7.68 -7.10 5.98
C ALA A 113 -7.01 -8.41 6.45
N THR A 114 -5.76 -8.65 6.05
CA THR A 114 -5.00 -9.81 6.54
C THR A 114 -4.77 -9.77 8.06
N ALA A 115 -4.61 -8.59 8.66
CA ALA A 115 -4.55 -8.46 10.12
C ALA A 115 -5.90 -8.74 10.78
N GLY A 116 -7.00 -8.30 10.18
CA GLY A 116 -8.35 -8.66 10.64
C GLY A 116 -8.58 -10.17 10.64
N LEU A 117 -8.20 -10.85 9.56
CA LEU A 117 -8.27 -12.32 9.50
C LEU A 117 -7.34 -13.01 10.50
N ALA A 118 -6.17 -12.43 10.77
CA ALA A 118 -5.24 -12.94 11.78
C ALA A 118 -5.84 -12.88 13.20
N ARG A 119 -6.49 -11.76 13.57
CA ARG A 119 -7.18 -11.62 14.87
C ARG A 119 -8.34 -12.62 15.03
N GLU A 120 -9.04 -12.94 13.94
CA GLU A 120 -10.10 -13.94 13.90
C GLU A 120 -9.57 -15.39 13.88
N GLY A 121 -8.25 -15.59 13.93
CA GLY A 121 -7.60 -16.90 13.91
C GLY A 121 -7.72 -17.64 12.56
N LEU A 122 -8.10 -16.94 11.49
CA LEU A 122 -8.30 -17.55 10.17
C LEU A 122 -6.97 -17.85 9.45
N LEU A 123 -5.87 -17.27 9.91
CA LEU A 123 -4.53 -17.49 9.38
C LEU A 123 -3.72 -18.54 10.15
N ASP A 124 -4.21 -19.00 11.31
CA ASP A 124 -3.42 -19.82 12.25
C ASP A 124 -3.03 -21.18 11.71
N ASP A 125 -3.90 -21.77 10.89
CA ASP A 125 -3.68 -23.09 10.33
C ASP A 125 -3.39 -23.04 8.81
N ARG A 126 -3.48 -21.88 8.15
CA ARG A 126 -3.33 -21.71 6.70
C ARG A 126 -1.98 -21.11 6.31
N ASN A 127 -1.42 -21.54 5.18
CA ASN A 127 -0.34 -20.79 4.53
C ASN A 127 -0.90 -19.44 4.06
N HIS A 128 -0.21 -18.36 4.36
CA HIS A 128 -0.69 -17.01 4.07
C HIS A 128 0.47 -16.04 3.89
N THR A 129 0.17 -14.86 3.36
CA THR A 129 1.07 -13.71 3.32
C THR A 129 0.34 -12.43 3.74
N SER A 130 1.04 -11.31 3.77
CA SER A 130 0.55 -9.98 4.13
C SER A 130 1.60 -8.95 3.68
N ALA A 131 1.49 -7.70 4.10
CA ALA A 131 2.54 -6.70 3.91
C ALA A 131 3.92 -7.22 4.35
N VAL A 132 3.99 -7.81 5.55
CA VAL A 132 5.19 -8.39 6.16
C VAL A 132 4.76 -9.34 7.30
N SER A 133 5.57 -10.35 7.62
CA SER A 133 5.23 -11.36 8.65
C SER A 133 5.01 -10.77 10.04
N PHE A 134 5.79 -9.76 10.40
CA PHE A 134 5.74 -9.12 11.72
C PHE A 134 4.52 -8.20 11.89
N TYR A 135 3.96 -7.69 10.79
CA TYR A 135 2.71 -6.94 10.83
C TYR A 135 1.56 -7.81 11.34
N LEU A 136 1.49 -9.07 10.88
CA LEU A 136 0.55 -10.04 11.44
C LEU A 136 0.94 -10.43 12.86
N ALA A 137 2.23 -10.60 13.18
CA ALA A 137 2.64 -11.00 14.52
C ALA A 137 2.17 -10.01 15.60
N ALA A 138 2.07 -8.71 15.26
CA ALA A 138 1.54 -7.67 16.14
C ALA A 138 0.07 -7.87 16.54
N THR A 139 -0.70 -8.69 15.81
CA THR A 139 -2.07 -9.05 16.19
C THR A 139 -2.15 -10.12 17.28
N GLY A 140 -1.02 -10.79 17.60
CA GLY A 140 -0.98 -11.91 18.53
C GLY A 140 -1.47 -13.25 17.95
N TYR A 141 -1.67 -13.35 16.63
CA TYR A 141 -2.13 -14.59 15.99
C TYR A 141 -1.12 -15.74 16.09
N GLY A 142 -1.62 -16.99 16.08
CA GLY A 142 -0.83 -18.21 16.25
C GLY A 142 -0.16 -18.71 14.95
N GLY A 143 -0.51 -18.15 13.80
CA GLY A 143 -0.11 -18.64 12.48
C GLY A 143 1.30 -18.32 11.99
N GLY A 144 2.16 -17.72 12.81
CA GLY A 144 3.46 -17.18 12.36
C GLY A 144 4.36 -18.17 11.61
N GLU A 145 4.31 -19.47 11.93
CA GLU A 145 5.10 -20.51 11.23
C GLU A 145 4.60 -20.82 9.80
N ARG A 146 3.39 -20.37 9.45
CA ARG A 146 2.75 -20.58 8.15
C ARG A 146 2.80 -19.35 7.26
N TYR A 147 3.44 -18.28 7.72
CA TYR A 147 3.68 -17.11 6.87
C TYR A 147 4.64 -17.48 5.73
N VAL A 148 4.24 -17.16 4.51
CA VAL A 148 5.02 -17.36 3.29
C VAL A 148 5.36 -16.00 2.70
N ASP A 149 6.66 -15.76 2.50
CA ASP A 149 7.17 -14.58 1.80
C ASP A 149 6.95 -14.75 0.28
N ALA A 150 5.80 -14.27 -0.20
CA ALA A 150 5.36 -14.34 -1.59
C ALA A 150 4.36 -13.21 -1.90
N ASP A 151 4.30 -12.78 -3.16
CA ASP A 151 3.42 -11.68 -3.60
C ASP A 151 1.93 -11.91 -3.26
N ALA A 152 1.47 -13.16 -3.41
CA ALA A 152 0.15 -13.62 -3.00
C ALA A 152 0.19 -15.12 -2.68
N VAL A 153 -0.65 -15.58 -1.77
CA VAL A 153 -0.73 -16.97 -1.32
C VAL A 153 -2.17 -17.43 -1.33
N THR A 154 -2.42 -18.63 -1.87
CA THR A 154 -3.71 -19.30 -1.82
C THR A 154 -3.58 -20.59 -1.02
N ASP A 155 -4.37 -20.75 0.05
CA ASP A 155 -4.48 -21.99 0.81
C ASP A 155 -5.92 -22.25 1.24
N ARG A 156 -6.43 -23.46 0.92
CA ARG A 156 -7.77 -23.96 1.32
C ARG A 156 -8.90 -22.92 1.19
N GLY A 157 -8.96 -22.26 0.03
CA GLY A 157 -10.01 -21.30 -0.31
C GLY A 157 -9.76 -19.86 0.18
N LEU A 158 -8.67 -19.61 0.91
CA LEU A 158 -8.27 -18.27 1.32
C LEU A 158 -7.10 -17.77 0.46
N ILE A 159 -7.27 -16.59 -0.14
CA ILE A 159 -6.24 -15.85 -0.86
C ILE A 159 -5.79 -14.69 0.02
N THR A 160 -4.48 -14.50 0.17
CA THR A 160 -3.87 -13.38 0.91
C THR A 160 -2.80 -12.69 0.08
N ALA A 161 -2.64 -11.37 0.23
CA ALA A 161 -1.62 -10.57 -0.47
C ALA A 161 -1.20 -9.31 0.32
N GLY A 162 -0.04 -8.75 -0.01
CA GLY A 162 0.43 -7.47 0.53
C GLY A 162 -0.14 -6.23 -0.21
N PRO A 163 -0.05 -5.02 0.37
CA PRO A 163 -0.61 -3.77 -0.18
C PRO A 163 -0.07 -3.38 -1.56
N THR A 164 1.15 -3.82 -1.87
CA THR A 164 1.85 -3.53 -3.14
C THR A 164 1.55 -4.57 -4.22
N GLU A 165 0.75 -5.59 -3.92
CA GLU A 165 0.58 -6.77 -4.76
C GLU A 165 -0.84 -6.98 -5.35
N PRO A 166 -1.58 -5.93 -5.78
CA PRO A 166 -2.95 -6.09 -6.30
C PRO A 166 -3.01 -6.94 -7.59
N VAL A 167 -1.91 -6.96 -8.34
CA VAL A 167 -1.74 -7.70 -9.58
C VAL A 167 -1.61 -9.20 -9.29
N ALA A 168 -0.75 -9.59 -8.33
CA ALA A 168 -0.61 -10.97 -7.89
C ALA A 168 -1.88 -11.48 -7.19
N PHE A 169 -2.54 -10.62 -6.40
CA PHE A 169 -3.82 -10.89 -5.77
C PHE A 169 -4.92 -11.23 -6.79
N ALA A 170 -5.07 -10.40 -7.83
CA ALA A 170 -6.01 -10.65 -8.91
C ALA A 170 -5.72 -11.96 -9.66
N ARG A 171 -4.44 -12.27 -9.92
CA ARG A 171 -4.03 -13.54 -10.55
C ARG A 171 -4.49 -14.76 -9.77
N GLU A 172 -4.26 -14.78 -8.46
CA GLU A 172 -4.71 -15.88 -7.60
C GLU A 172 -6.24 -16.02 -7.59
N ILE A 173 -6.97 -14.90 -7.61
CA ILE A 173 -8.44 -14.91 -7.70
C ILE A 173 -8.90 -15.53 -9.02
N PHE A 174 -8.32 -15.12 -10.15
CA PHE A 174 -8.71 -15.66 -11.47
C PHE A 174 -8.38 -17.15 -11.60
N ARG A 175 -7.23 -17.56 -11.06
CA ARG A 175 -6.80 -18.96 -11.02
C ARG A 175 -7.77 -19.80 -10.19
N LEU A 176 -8.16 -19.31 -9.01
CA LEU A 176 -9.09 -20.00 -8.12
C LEU A 176 -10.50 -20.11 -8.72
N LEU A 177 -10.97 -19.06 -9.38
CA LEU A 177 -12.30 -19.04 -10.01
C LEU A 177 -12.35 -19.65 -11.42
N GLY A 178 -11.20 -20.05 -11.99
CA GLY A 178 -11.11 -20.65 -13.33
C GLY A 178 -11.52 -19.70 -14.45
N VAL A 179 -11.17 -18.41 -14.33
CA VAL A 179 -11.66 -17.35 -15.24
C VAL A 179 -10.83 -17.24 -16.52
N TYR A 180 -9.52 -17.46 -16.44
CA TYR A 180 -8.59 -17.41 -17.56
C TYR A 180 -7.68 -18.63 -17.55
N ASP A 181 -7.39 -19.18 -18.73
CA ASP A 181 -6.42 -20.25 -18.91
C ASP A 181 -4.97 -19.76 -18.67
N GLY A 182 -4.07 -20.69 -18.32
CA GLY A 182 -2.71 -20.38 -17.85
C GLY A 182 -1.89 -19.44 -18.74
N GLU A 183 -1.95 -19.55 -20.07
CA GLU A 183 -1.22 -18.64 -20.97
C GLU A 183 -1.79 -17.22 -21.00
N VAL A 184 -3.11 -17.06 -20.86
CA VAL A 184 -3.78 -15.76 -20.87
C VAL A 184 -3.58 -15.06 -19.52
N LEU A 185 -3.62 -15.83 -18.43
CA LEU A 185 -3.36 -15.36 -17.08
C LEU A 185 -1.96 -14.74 -16.93
N GLU A 186 -0.93 -15.42 -17.46
CA GLU A 186 0.47 -14.94 -17.44
C GLU A 186 0.70 -13.69 -18.32
N ARG A 187 -0.15 -13.47 -19.33
CA ARG A 187 -0.07 -12.30 -20.23
C ARG A 187 -0.87 -11.09 -19.76
N LEU A 188 -2.01 -11.30 -19.10
CA LEU A 188 -2.88 -10.23 -18.56
C LEU A 188 -2.29 -9.55 -17.33
N VAL A 189 -1.40 -10.25 -16.63
CA VAL A 189 -0.82 -9.87 -15.34
C VAL A 189 0.70 -10.15 -15.40
N PRO A 190 1.51 -9.25 -16.00
CA PRO A 190 2.95 -9.50 -16.10
C PRO A 190 3.57 -9.64 -14.71
N ALA A 191 4.31 -10.73 -14.50
CA ALA A 191 5.04 -10.97 -13.27
C ALA A 191 6.06 -9.84 -13.03
N VAL A 192 5.99 -9.20 -11.86
CA VAL A 192 7.04 -8.29 -11.38
C VAL A 192 8.27 -9.16 -11.05
N PRO A 193 9.49 -8.84 -11.54
CA PRO A 193 10.67 -9.67 -11.30
C PRO A 193 11.02 -9.76 -9.81
N ARG A 194 11.02 -10.97 -9.24
CA ARG A 194 11.39 -11.24 -7.84
C ARG A 194 12.91 -11.12 -7.61
N LEU A 195 13.31 -10.37 -6.58
CA LEU A 195 14.64 -10.48 -5.96
C LEU A 195 14.68 -11.77 -5.12
N ARG A 196 15.43 -12.78 -5.58
CA ARG A 196 15.61 -14.05 -4.84
C ARG A 196 16.43 -13.82 -3.56
N ARG A 197 15.83 -13.94 -2.37
CA ARG A 197 16.56 -14.08 -1.11
C ARG A 197 16.72 -15.56 -0.74
N ARG A 198 17.98 -15.99 -0.51
CA ARG A 198 18.33 -17.37 -0.10
C ARG A 198 17.87 -17.62 1.34
N GLY A 199 17.22 -18.76 1.56
CA GLY A 199 16.70 -19.18 2.86
C GLY A 199 17.78 -19.42 3.92
N VAL A 200 17.47 -19.02 5.16
CA VAL A 200 18.32 -19.24 6.34
C VAL A 200 17.77 -20.44 7.12
N ARG A 201 18.64 -21.42 7.42
CA ARG A 201 18.35 -22.58 8.27
C ARG A 201 18.38 -22.20 9.76
N ARG A 202 17.52 -22.85 10.56
CA ARG A 202 17.40 -22.74 12.03
C ARG A 202 18.66 -23.23 12.77
N ALA A 203 19.05 -22.52 13.85
CA ALA A 203 19.67 -23.08 15.07
C ALA A 203 19.67 -22.08 16.25
N GLY A 204 19.27 -22.55 17.45
CA GLY A 204 19.76 -22.08 18.77
C GLY A 204 19.00 -20.97 19.51
N GLU A 205 18.24 -21.34 20.54
CA GLU A 205 17.52 -20.42 21.46
C GLU A 205 18.38 -19.97 22.66
N GLY A 206 18.11 -18.75 23.16
CA GLY A 206 18.55 -18.25 24.48
C GLY A 206 19.33 -16.93 24.42
N ALA A 207 18.78 -15.85 24.99
CA ALA A 207 19.33 -14.47 25.10
C ALA A 207 19.58 -13.70 23.79
N GLY A 208 20.30 -14.26 22.82
CA GLY A 208 20.53 -13.64 21.51
C GLY A 208 19.24 -13.43 20.71
N VAL A 209 18.28 -14.34 20.86
CA VAL A 209 16.94 -14.25 20.27
C VAL A 209 16.15 -13.06 20.83
N ARG A 210 16.32 -12.72 22.12
CA ARG A 210 15.54 -11.64 22.77
C ARG A 210 16.01 -10.25 22.31
N VAL A 211 17.33 -10.03 22.28
CA VAL A 211 17.94 -8.81 21.73
C VAL A 211 17.68 -8.70 20.22
N SER A 212 17.68 -9.82 19.49
CA SER A 212 17.29 -9.85 18.08
C SER A 212 15.83 -9.45 17.87
N ARG A 213 14.91 -9.88 18.74
CA ARG A 213 13.49 -9.51 18.68
C ARG A 213 13.27 -8.03 18.97
N GLU A 214 13.95 -7.46 19.95
CA GLU A 214 13.88 -6.00 20.24
C GLU A 214 14.41 -5.17 19.06
N ARG A 215 15.51 -5.59 18.43
CA ARG A 215 16.04 -4.90 17.23
C ARG A 215 15.10 -5.04 16.03
N GLN A 216 14.47 -6.20 15.87
CA GLN A 216 13.45 -6.44 14.84
C GLN A 216 12.19 -5.60 15.08
N ASP A 217 11.76 -5.43 16.33
CA ASP A 217 10.65 -4.55 16.71
C ASP A 217 10.97 -3.09 16.37
N LEU A 218 12.18 -2.61 16.69
CA LEU A 218 12.61 -1.25 16.33
C LEU A 218 12.61 -1.02 14.81
N LEU A 219 13.09 -1.99 14.01
CA LEU A 219 13.02 -1.93 12.56
C LEU A 219 11.55 -1.92 12.07
N SER A 220 10.70 -2.71 12.69
CA SER A 220 9.28 -2.84 12.32
C SER A 220 8.50 -1.56 12.61
N ARG A 221 8.67 -1.01 13.81
CA ARG A 221 8.04 0.25 14.23
C ARG A 221 8.54 1.43 13.41
N SER A 222 9.82 1.47 13.07
CA SER A 222 10.37 2.51 12.20
C SER A 222 9.84 2.40 10.77
N ALA A 223 9.73 1.18 10.21
CA ALA A 223 9.17 0.98 8.86
C ALA A 223 7.67 1.32 8.78
N LEU A 224 6.85 0.83 9.74
CA LEU A 224 5.42 1.15 9.80
C LEU A 224 5.19 2.64 10.04
N GLY A 225 5.99 3.24 10.94
CA GLY A 225 6.00 4.69 11.15
C GLY A 225 6.30 5.44 9.86
N ALA A 226 7.32 5.01 9.10
CA ALA A 226 7.68 5.62 7.83
C ALA A 226 6.59 5.50 6.76
N PHE A 227 5.90 4.35 6.64
CA PHE A 227 4.80 4.20 5.69
C PHE A 227 3.59 5.06 6.05
N ARG A 228 3.21 5.10 7.33
CA ARG A 228 2.13 5.95 7.82
C ARG A 228 2.46 7.43 7.60
N LEU A 229 3.67 7.84 7.99
CA LEU A 229 4.16 9.21 7.77
C LEU A 229 4.19 9.57 6.29
N ASN A 230 4.65 8.67 5.43
CA ASN A 230 4.63 8.89 3.98
C ASN A 230 3.20 9.12 3.46
N GLY A 231 2.23 8.32 3.90
CA GLY A 231 0.82 8.54 3.57
C GLY A 231 0.32 9.91 4.04
N GLN A 232 0.59 10.27 5.31
CA GLN A 232 0.21 11.58 5.87
C GLN A 232 0.87 12.75 5.12
N PHE A 233 2.15 12.64 4.78
CA PHE A 233 2.85 13.65 3.99
C PHE A 233 2.32 13.75 2.57
N LEU A 234 1.91 12.65 1.93
CA LEU A 234 1.28 12.70 0.61
C LEU A 234 -0.07 13.42 0.66
N THR A 235 -0.89 13.15 1.69
CA THR A 235 -2.16 13.87 1.89
C THR A 235 -1.93 15.36 2.06
N VAL A 236 -1.02 15.76 2.96
CA VAL A 236 -0.65 17.17 3.16
C VAL A 236 -0.10 17.77 1.87
N ALA A 237 0.74 17.05 1.14
CA ALA A 237 1.31 17.52 -0.11
C ALA A 237 0.25 17.76 -1.18
N GLU A 238 -0.78 16.90 -1.26
CA GLU A 238 -1.90 17.05 -2.19
C GLU A 238 -2.75 18.28 -1.84
N GLU A 239 -3.06 18.48 -0.55
CA GLU A 239 -3.79 19.67 -0.07
C GLU A 239 -3.05 20.97 -0.37
N LEU A 240 -1.73 20.98 -0.20
CA LEU A 240 -0.87 22.14 -0.47
C LEU A 240 -0.69 22.39 -1.97
N ALA A 241 -0.59 21.34 -2.78
CA ALA A 241 -0.33 21.44 -4.22
C ALA A 241 -1.59 21.77 -5.03
N GLY A 242 -2.77 21.32 -4.59
CA GLY A 242 -4.05 21.49 -5.29
C GLY A 242 -4.35 22.93 -5.71
N PRO A 243 -4.26 23.94 -4.82
CA PRO A 243 -4.46 25.35 -5.16
C PRO A 243 -3.50 25.90 -6.22
N ALA A 244 -2.33 25.29 -6.39
CA ALA A 244 -1.37 25.64 -7.43
C ALA A 244 -1.63 24.93 -8.76
N GLY A 245 -2.63 24.05 -8.85
CA GLY A 245 -2.91 23.22 -10.03
C GLY A 245 -1.90 22.08 -10.20
N LEU A 246 -1.24 21.68 -9.11
CA LEU A 246 -0.27 20.59 -9.06
C LEU A 246 -0.85 19.44 -8.23
N THR A 247 -0.38 18.22 -8.50
CA THR A 247 -0.58 17.06 -7.61
C THR A 247 0.65 16.90 -6.70
N ALA A 248 0.56 16.12 -5.63
CA ALA A 248 1.69 15.81 -4.77
C ALA A 248 2.87 15.22 -5.56
N ALA A 249 2.59 14.26 -6.46
CA ALA A 249 3.60 13.64 -7.32
C ALA A 249 4.30 14.64 -8.27
N TRP A 250 3.56 15.62 -8.78
CA TRP A 250 4.12 16.65 -9.66
C TRP A 250 4.99 17.61 -8.89
N TRP A 251 4.52 18.02 -7.70
CA TRP A 251 5.28 18.88 -6.82
C TRP A 251 6.56 18.20 -6.32
N GLN A 252 6.53 16.90 -6.00
CA GLN A 252 7.73 16.13 -5.62
C GLN A 252 8.80 16.15 -6.73
N VAL A 253 8.41 15.87 -7.98
CA VAL A 253 9.37 15.85 -9.10
C VAL A 253 9.86 17.25 -9.46
N LEU A 254 9.00 18.28 -9.43
CA LEU A 254 9.44 19.68 -9.60
C LEU A 254 10.36 20.13 -8.46
N GLY A 255 10.00 19.76 -7.23
CA GLY A 255 10.70 20.08 -5.99
C GLY A 255 12.15 19.62 -6.01
N ALA A 256 12.38 18.38 -6.44
CA ALA A 256 13.71 17.79 -6.58
C ALA A 256 14.64 18.58 -7.52
N VAL A 257 14.09 19.37 -8.45
CA VAL A 257 14.88 20.14 -9.44
C VAL A 257 14.88 21.65 -9.19
N LEU A 258 14.33 22.12 -8.06
CA LEU A 258 14.33 23.55 -7.73
C LEU A 258 15.72 24.08 -7.36
N GLY A 259 16.51 23.26 -6.66
CA GLY A 259 17.89 23.63 -6.30
C GLY A 259 18.84 23.55 -7.49
N GLN A 260 18.76 22.44 -8.25
CA GLN A 260 19.53 22.23 -9.47
C GLN A 260 18.83 21.26 -10.42
N PRO A 261 19.03 21.39 -11.75
CA PRO A 261 18.51 20.41 -12.70
C PRO A 261 19.11 19.02 -12.49
N LEU A 262 18.27 17.98 -12.55
CA LEU A 262 18.69 16.58 -12.33
C LEU A 262 18.26 15.68 -13.49
N PRO A 263 19.02 14.63 -13.81
CA PRO A 263 18.52 13.58 -14.69
C PRO A 263 17.42 12.79 -13.96
N VAL A 264 16.52 12.16 -14.72
CA VAL A 264 15.43 11.30 -14.18
C VAL A 264 15.94 10.24 -13.19
N ALA A 265 17.13 9.68 -13.44
CA ALA A 265 17.75 8.71 -12.54
C ALA A 265 18.22 9.33 -11.20
N GLY A 266 18.56 10.61 -11.19
CA GLY A 266 18.91 11.36 -9.98
C GLY A 266 17.67 11.65 -9.15
N ILE A 267 16.62 12.18 -9.79
CA ILE A 267 15.32 12.43 -9.14
C ILE A 267 14.75 11.15 -8.54
N ALA A 268 14.80 10.03 -9.27
CA ALA A 268 14.33 8.73 -8.77
C ALA A 268 15.06 8.27 -7.50
N ARG A 269 16.37 8.55 -7.41
CA ARG A 269 17.16 8.22 -6.22
C ARG A 269 16.81 9.13 -5.05
N GLU A 270 16.67 10.42 -5.31
CA GLU A 270 16.36 11.42 -4.28
C GLU A 270 14.95 11.23 -3.71
N MET A 271 13.99 10.86 -4.56
CA MET A 271 12.58 10.69 -4.19
C MET A 271 12.23 9.25 -3.76
N GLY A 272 13.15 8.29 -3.85
CA GLY A 272 12.90 6.89 -3.47
C GLY A 272 11.85 6.16 -4.34
N ILE A 273 11.55 6.66 -5.54
CA ILE A 273 10.56 6.09 -6.47
C ILE A 273 11.21 5.58 -7.76
N THR A 274 10.48 4.76 -8.54
CA THR A 274 11.05 4.15 -9.75
C THR A 274 11.36 5.19 -10.83
N ARG A 275 12.44 4.96 -11.60
CA ARG A 275 12.82 5.81 -12.75
C ARG A 275 11.69 5.94 -13.77
N GLN A 276 10.92 4.88 -13.99
CA GLN A 276 9.78 4.90 -14.90
C GLN A 276 8.66 5.81 -14.38
N SER A 277 8.40 5.81 -13.07
CA SER A 277 7.42 6.73 -12.49
C SER A 277 7.85 8.19 -12.66
N VAL A 278 9.11 8.48 -12.32
CA VAL A 278 9.69 9.82 -12.53
C VAL A 278 9.64 10.24 -13.99
N GLN A 279 10.01 9.35 -14.92
CA GLN A 279 9.98 9.63 -16.36
C GLN A 279 8.57 10.06 -16.80
N ARG A 280 7.54 9.30 -16.44
CA ARG A 280 6.15 9.64 -16.77
C ARG A 280 5.73 10.99 -16.22
N ILE A 281 6.07 11.29 -14.96
CA ILE A 281 5.73 12.57 -14.34
C ILE A 281 6.50 13.71 -15.01
N ALA A 282 7.80 13.53 -15.27
CA ALA A 282 8.63 14.50 -15.95
C ALA A 282 8.12 14.82 -17.36
N ASP A 283 7.72 13.81 -18.13
CA ASP A 283 7.15 14.00 -19.48
C ASP A 283 5.85 14.82 -19.41
N LEU A 284 4.97 14.53 -18.45
CA LEU A 284 3.73 15.30 -18.23
C LEU A 284 4.00 16.75 -17.83
N LEU A 285 4.98 16.99 -16.95
CA LEU A 285 5.39 18.33 -16.55
C LEU A 285 5.94 19.13 -17.73
N VAL A 286 6.68 18.49 -18.62
CA VAL A 286 7.20 19.10 -19.85
C VAL A 286 6.07 19.39 -20.83
N GLU A 287 5.15 18.45 -21.02
CA GLU A 287 3.97 18.63 -21.87
C GLU A 287 3.10 19.81 -21.40
N ARG A 288 2.98 20.01 -20.09
CA ARG A 288 2.24 21.14 -19.50
C ARG A 288 3.04 22.43 -19.39
N GLY A 289 4.27 22.49 -19.91
CA GLY A 289 5.10 23.69 -19.88
C GLY A 289 5.66 24.06 -18.50
N LEU A 290 5.53 23.18 -17.50
CA LEU A 290 6.00 23.39 -16.13
C LEU A 290 7.47 22.98 -15.94
N ALA A 291 7.98 22.09 -16.81
CA ALA A 291 9.38 21.69 -16.82
C ALA A 291 9.92 21.64 -18.25
N GLU A 292 11.23 21.53 -18.39
CA GLU A 292 11.89 21.35 -19.68
C GLU A 292 13.08 20.40 -19.56
N TYR A 293 13.38 19.71 -20.66
CA TYR A 293 14.59 18.90 -20.76
C TYR A 293 15.75 19.71 -21.32
N ARG A 294 16.78 19.91 -20.51
CA ARG A 294 18.04 20.54 -20.88
C ARG A 294 19.11 19.50 -21.25
N PRO A 295 20.07 19.83 -22.14
CA PRO A 295 21.22 18.99 -22.40
C PRO A 295 21.99 18.66 -21.12
N ASN A 296 22.49 17.44 -21.00
CA ASN A 296 23.37 17.04 -19.92
C ASN A 296 24.81 16.92 -20.44
N PRO A 297 25.72 17.84 -20.07
CA PRO A 297 27.13 17.80 -20.51
C PRO A 297 27.85 16.51 -20.11
N ALA A 298 27.48 15.89 -18.99
CA ALA A 298 28.11 14.66 -18.49
C ALA A 298 27.58 13.40 -19.20
N HIS A 299 26.34 13.42 -19.69
CA HIS A 299 25.70 12.24 -20.29
C HIS A 299 24.73 12.62 -21.41
N ARG A 300 25.20 12.53 -22.67
CA ARG A 300 24.45 12.91 -23.88
C ARG A 300 23.03 12.31 -24.00
N ARG A 301 22.80 11.09 -23.47
CA ARG A 301 21.50 10.40 -23.53
C ARG A 301 20.58 10.68 -22.33
N ALA A 302 21.10 11.23 -21.23
CA ALA A 302 20.36 11.44 -20.00
C ALA A 302 20.15 12.94 -19.77
N LYS A 303 19.13 13.52 -20.42
CA LYS A 303 18.79 14.95 -20.29
C LYS A 303 18.49 15.33 -18.84
N LEU A 304 18.80 16.57 -18.48
CA LEU A 304 18.46 17.15 -17.18
C LEU A 304 17.04 17.70 -17.24
N LEU A 305 16.22 17.41 -16.25
CA LEU A 305 14.94 18.07 -16.05
C LEU A 305 15.18 19.37 -15.27
N ALA A 306 14.61 20.47 -15.72
CA ALA A 306 14.64 21.76 -15.04
C ALA A 306 13.25 22.39 -15.01
N PRO A 307 12.90 23.17 -13.98
CA PRO A 307 11.64 23.90 -13.96
C PRO A 307 11.69 25.07 -14.96
N THR A 308 10.56 25.34 -15.61
CA THR A 308 10.35 26.58 -16.39
C THR A 308 10.00 27.74 -15.46
N GLU A 309 9.89 28.96 -15.99
CA GLU A 309 9.38 30.10 -15.22
C GLU A 309 7.96 29.85 -14.66
N GLU A 310 7.11 29.22 -15.47
CA GLU A 310 5.76 28.83 -15.06
C GLU A 310 5.78 27.75 -13.99
N GLY A 311 6.64 26.73 -14.13
CA GLY A 311 6.83 25.71 -13.10
C GLY A 311 7.30 26.30 -11.76
N MET A 312 8.27 27.22 -11.81
CA MET A 312 8.72 27.94 -10.62
C MET A 312 7.59 28.80 -10.02
N ALA A 313 6.76 29.44 -10.86
CA ALA A 313 5.61 30.21 -10.39
C ALA A 313 4.55 29.32 -9.74
N ALA A 314 4.30 28.13 -10.28
CA ALA A 314 3.39 27.14 -9.70
C ALA A 314 3.87 26.71 -8.30
N VAL A 315 5.15 26.39 -8.13
CA VAL A 315 5.69 26.05 -6.81
C VAL A 315 5.66 27.23 -5.84
N ARG A 316 5.96 28.45 -6.30
CA ARG A 316 5.85 29.66 -5.45
C ARG A 316 4.45 29.87 -4.88
N ARG A 317 3.39 29.46 -5.60
CA ARG A 317 2.00 29.52 -5.10
C ARG A 317 1.73 28.57 -3.93
N ILE A 318 2.50 27.49 -3.80
CA ILE A 318 2.41 26.55 -2.66
C ILE A 318 3.06 27.14 -1.40
N GLY A 319 4.08 28.00 -1.57
CA GLY A 319 4.91 28.54 -0.50
C GLY A 319 4.15 29.05 0.74
N PRO A 320 3.11 29.91 0.61
CA PRO A 320 2.37 30.40 1.78
C PRO A 320 1.65 29.30 2.57
N GLY A 321 1.03 28.34 1.89
CA GLY A 321 0.36 27.21 2.54
C GLY A 321 1.36 26.30 3.24
N HIS A 322 2.50 26.04 2.59
CA HIS A 322 3.60 25.26 3.16
C HIS A 322 4.19 25.94 4.41
N ALA A 323 4.41 27.26 4.37
CA ALA A 323 4.91 28.02 5.52
C ALA A 323 3.93 27.94 6.70
N ALA A 324 2.63 28.19 6.46
CA ALA A 324 1.62 28.09 7.52
C ALA A 324 1.50 26.68 8.10
N PHE A 325 1.66 25.63 7.29
CA PHE A 325 1.68 24.25 7.78
C PHE A 325 2.95 23.97 8.60
N ALA A 326 4.11 24.44 8.14
CA ALA A 326 5.37 24.32 8.86
C ALA A 326 5.32 24.99 10.23
N ASP A 327 4.75 26.20 10.32
CA ASP A 327 4.59 26.93 11.58
C ASP A 327 3.69 26.14 12.56
N ARG A 328 2.54 25.64 12.10
CA ARG A 328 1.65 24.82 12.93
C ARG A 328 2.31 23.52 13.39
N LEU A 329 3.08 22.87 12.52
CA LEU A 329 3.79 21.65 12.87
C LEU A 329 4.89 21.92 13.90
N ALA A 330 5.67 22.98 13.71
CA ALA A 330 6.72 23.39 14.64
C ALA A 330 6.14 23.83 16.00
N GLU A 331 5.00 24.52 16.02
CA GLU A 331 4.32 24.92 17.25
C GLU A 331 3.76 23.70 18.00
N ALA A 332 3.14 22.75 17.30
CA ALA A 332 2.54 21.56 17.91
C ALA A 332 3.58 20.52 18.36
N PHE A 333 4.67 20.36 17.61
CA PHE A 333 5.70 19.36 17.88
C PHE A 333 6.87 19.91 18.71
N GLY A 334 7.07 21.24 18.71
CA GLY A 334 8.26 21.89 19.25
C GLY A 334 9.40 21.93 18.22
N GLU A 335 9.94 23.12 17.96
CA GLU A 335 10.94 23.34 16.91
C GLU A 335 12.22 22.49 17.10
N SER A 336 12.72 22.40 18.33
CA SER A 336 13.91 21.60 18.65
C SER A 336 13.66 20.10 18.49
N GLU A 337 12.51 19.60 18.97
CA GLU A 337 12.16 18.18 18.86
C GLU A 337 11.92 17.80 17.40
N LEU A 338 11.32 18.69 16.61
CA LEU A 338 11.07 18.48 15.19
C LEU A 338 12.39 18.38 14.42
N ALA A 339 13.34 19.27 14.71
CA ALA A 339 14.67 19.22 14.11
C ALA A 339 15.41 17.92 14.48
N GLU A 340 15.31 17.46 15.72
CA GLU A 340 15.87 16.18 16.14
C GLU A 340 15.22 14.99 15.41
N ALA A 341 13.90 14.98 15.29
CA ALA A 341 13.16 13.94 14.59
C ALA A 341 13.55 13.85 13.11
N VAL A 342 13.64 15.00 12.42
CA VAL A 342 14.13 15.08 11.03
C VAL A 342 15.55 14.53 10.93
N GLY A 343 16.46 14.94 11.83
CA GLY A 343 17.83 14.42 11.85
C GLY A 343 17.92 12.91 12.06
N MET A 344 17.02 12.33 12.87
CA MET A 344 16.93 10.88 13.05
C MET A 344 16.44 10.16 11.79
N LEU A 345 15.45 10.72 11.09
CA LEU A 345 14.92 10.17 9.83
C LEU A 345 15.99 10.19 8.72
N GLU A 346 16.71 11.30 8.56
CA GLU A 346 17.80 11.43 7.61
C GLU A 346 18.93 10.44 7.89
N ARG A 347 19.31 10.32 9.18
CA ARG A 347 20.32 9.35 9.61
C ARG A 347 19.86 7.92 9.33
N LEU A 348 18.60 7.60 9.61
CA LEU A 348 18.04 6.27 9.35
C LEU A 348 18.06 5.96 7.85
N SER A 349 17.60 6.88 7.01
CA SER A 349 17.63 6.75 5.55
C SER A 349 19.05 6.51 5.03
N LYS A 350 20.03 7.32 5.47
CA LYS A 350 21.44 7.16 5.09
C LYS A 350 22.01 5.79 5.49
N VAL A 351 21.67 5.29 6.68
CA VAL A 351 22.11 3.97 7.15
C VAL A 351 21.47 2.86 6.32
N LEU A 352 20.18 2.97 5.98
CA LEU A 352 19.48 1.99 5.14
C LEU A 352 20.08 1.89 3.74
N ASP A 353 20.47 3.02 3.14
CA ASP A 353 21.15 3.06 1.84
C ASP A 353 22.52 2.38 1.88
N GLN A 354 23.29 2.60 2.95
CA GLN A 354 24.60 1.99 3.14
C GLN A 354 24.50 0.47 3.31
N ILE A 355 23.54 0.00 4.10
CA ILE A 355 23.32 -1.43 4.33
C ILE A 355 22.84 -2.11 3.04
N SER A 356 21.93 -1.47 2.30
CA SER A 356 21.37 -2.03 1.07
C SER A 356 22.37 -2.12 -0.09
N THR A 357 23.42 -1.28 -0.08
CA THR A 357 24.48 -1.28 -1.11
C THR A 357 25.69 -2.15 -0.76
N GLY A 358 25.83 -2.58 0.51
CA GLY A 358 26.97 -3.36 1.00
C GLY A 358 26.91 -4.87 0.77
N ASP A 359 25.73 -5.47 0.63
CA ASP A 359 25.53 -6.93 0.53
C ASP A 359 25.83 -7.55 -0.86
N GLY A 360 26.40 -6.77 -1.80
CA GLY A 360 26.70 -7.20 -3.17
C GLY A 360 28.15 -7.61 -3.45
N ARG A 361 29.04 -7.62 -2.44
CA ARG A 361 30.43 -8.04 -2.60
C ARG A 361 30.93 -8.83 -1.39
N THR A 362 30.65 -10.13 -1.37
CA THR A 362 31.49 -11.15 -0.74
C THR A 362 31.24 -12.49 -1.41
#